data_AF-A0AAQ5YEG5-F1
#
_entry.id   AF-A0AAQ5YEG5-F1
#
_cell.length_a   1.000
_cell.length_b   1.000
_cell.length_c   1.000
_cell.angle_alpha   90.00
_cell.angle_beta   90.00
_cell.angle_gamma   90.00
#
_symmetry.space_group_name_H-M   'P 1'
#
loop_
_entity.id
_entity.type
_entity.pdbx_description
1 polymer ?
#
loop_
_entity_poly.entity_id
_entity_poly.type
_entity_poly.pdbx_seq_one_letter_code
_entity_poly.pdbx_strand_id
1 'polypeptide(L)'
;MQTHTLDSMRSSTGCQDAGEFPRFTFNPKEGIDNPALVITDDPEPSPGLMPTLCQLKRLEGQSFGFYLRTDQNSQVFEIRDVEQWSPAEHSGLRDGDRVLEVNEEYVDTMDFYRVVRKIQLSGLHLFLLVLRREAYERAVSMGVDLQMLVKASKGDHWSRPRMCHICRHPDSGLGMTIMSGNGQRGQYRVSTVADGPAEKAGVCTGDKLIWINGAMVSMLTRATLNKTMKKSSVTVLVIDSDSEFCYARRKMPILPVMAENCSLPNTAKTMHLVKGCHGYGFLLRQEKVTGTRRIVHVLREVDVGSPAEEAGMEDGDLLLAVNGELVESMEHEDIVKKIRESGDNVILTTISMPGRDFYRELGIPPLLFHEAYSLRCTDNQRETPLRKTTVCQDREEAEHSGTLSTQLSQRIHDAFL
;
A
#
# COMPACT_ATOMS: atom_id res chain seq x y z
N MET A 1 -36.69 20.96 77.12
CA MET A 1 -35.41 20.97 77.84
C MET A 1 -34.30 20.61 76.86
N GLN A 2 -33.14 21.23 77.09
CA GLN A 2 -31.88 21.29 76.32
C GLN A 2 -31.29 19.93 75.84
N THR A 3 -30.69 19.92 74.63
CA THR A 3 -29.25 19.68 74.25
C THR A 3 -28.90 18.18 74.04
N HIS A 4 -27.94 17.69 73.23
CA HIS A 4 -26.64 18.11 72.64
C HIS A 4 -26.43 17.37 71.28
N THR A 5 -25.92 18.00 70.20
CA THR A 5 -24.53 18.10 69.71
C THR A 5 -23.96 16.85 69.02
N LEU A 6 -23.50 17.01 67.77
CA LEU A 6 -22.36 16.28 67.19
C LEU A 6 -21.60 17.21 66.23
N ASP A 7 -20.33 17.44 66.58
CA ASP A 7 -19.28 18.16 65.86
C ASP A 7 -18.55 17.21 64.89
N SER A 8 -18.01 17.75 63.80
CA SER A 8 -16.68 17.37 63.31
C SER A 8 -16.11 18.42 62.35
N MET A 9 -14.94 18.96 62.73
CA MET A 9 -14.05 19.85 61.97
C MET A 9 -12.83 19.08 61.42
N ARG A 10 -12.35 19.47 60.23
CA ARG A 10 -10.94 19.78 59.85
C ARG A 10 -10.85 19.94 58.31
N SER A 11 -10.61 21.15 57.77
CA SER A 11 -9.30 21.80 57.43
C SER A 11 -8.54 21.07 56.31
N SER A 12 -7.88 21.64 55.29
CA SER A 12 -7.51 22.98 54.77
C SER A 12 -6.50 22.65 53.64
N THR A 13 -6.41 23.23 52.43
CA THR A 13 -5.94 24.57 52.02
C THR A 13 -5.91 24.60 50.47
N GLY A 14 -6.43 25.66 49.80
CA GLY A 14 -5.66 26.59 48.92
C GLY A 14 -5.72 26.20 47.42
N CYS A 15 -6.07 27.04 46.43
CA CYS A 15 -5.90 28.50 46.26
C CYS A 15 -7.04 29.14 45.42
N GLN A 16 -7.21 30.45 45.62
CA GLN A 16 -7.94 31.47 44.84
C GLN A 16 -7.33 31.60 43.41
N ASP A 17 -7.91 32.14 42.35
CA ASP A 17 -8.89 33.23 42.19
C ASP A 17 -9.47 33.12 40.76
N ALA A 18 -10.80 33.16 40.60
CA ALA A 18 -11.48 33.08 39.30
C ALA A 18 -12.24 34.39 39.06
N GLY A 19 -11.78 35.16 38.07
CA GLY A 19 -12.39 36.43 37.69
C GLY A 19 -13.86 36.28 37.27
N GLU A 20 -14.68 37.19 37.76
CA GLU A 20 -16.13 37.26 37.57
C GLU A 20 -16.54 37.35 36.10
N PHE A 21 -17.48 36.49 35.67
CA PHE A 21 -18.23 36.68 34.43
C PHE A 21 -19.55 37.39 34.74
N PRO A 22 -19.93 38.47 34.03
CA PRO A 22 -21.20 39.14 34.27
C PRO A 22 -22.36 38.21 33.92
N ARG A 23 -23.36 38.17 34.81
CA ARG A 23 -24.57 37.35 34.68
C ARG A 23 -25.39 37.87 33.50
N PHE A 24 -25.48 37.08 32.43
CA PHE A 24 -26.27 37.42 31.25
C PHE A 24 -27.77 37.35 31.57
N THR A 25 -28.48 38.47 31.45
CA THR A 25 -29.95 38.53 31.56
C THR A 25 -30.55 38.82 30.20
N PHE A 26 -31.30 37.86 29.65
CA PHE A 26 -31.97 37.97 28.36
C PHE A 26 -33.31 38.71 28.51
N ASN A 27 -33.45 39.89 27.88
CA ASN A 27 -34.71 40.64 27.79
C ASN A 27 -35.36 40.40 26.41
N PRO A 28 -36.48 39.64 26.31
CA PRO A 28 -37.05 39.23 25.02
C PRO A 28 -37.67 40.35 24.18
N LYS A 29 -37.75 41.59 24.71
CA LYS A 29 -38.36 42.74 24.00
C LYS A 29 -37.37 43.65 23.29
N GLU A 30 -36.06 43.52 23.53
CA GLU A 30 -35.07 44.49 23.03
C GLU A 30 -34.17 43.96 21.90
N GLY A 31 -34.27 42.69 21.51
CA GLY A 31 -33.36 42.12 20.50
C GLY A 31 -31.90 42.07 20.98
N ILE A 32 -31.07 41.26 20.33
CA ILE A 32 -29.65 41.16 20.67
C ILE A 32 -28.92 42.16 19.77
N ASP A 33 -28.47 43.28 20.33
CA ASP A 33 -27.48 44.14 19.67
C ASP A 33 -26.18 43.33 19.57
N ASN A 34 -25.89 42.81 18.38
CA ASN A 34 -24.67 42.07 18.09
C ASN A 34 -23.62 43.08 17.61
N PRO A 35 -22.63 43.48 18.44
CA PRO A 35 -21.56 44.34 17.94
C PRO A 35 -20.82 43.58 16.84
N ALA A 36 -20.81 44.14 15.63
CA ALA A 36 -20.15 43.55 14.48
C ALA A 36 -18.68 43.25 14.81
N LEU A 37 -18.35 41.96 14.92
CA LEU A 37 -16.97 41.49 14.95
C LEU A 37 -16.33 41.89 13.62
N VAL A 38 -15.53 42.96 13.65
CA VAL A 38 -14.53 43.23 12.61
C VAL A 38 -13.52 42.11 12.73
N ILE A 39 -13.70 41.07 11.91
CA ILE A 39 -12.66 40.09 11.64
C ILE A 39 -11.57 40.89 10.93
N THR A 40 -10.54 41.28 11.66
CA THR A 40 -9.27 41.62 11.03
C THR A 40 -8.82 40.36 10.33
N ASP A 41 -8.61 40.43 9.03
CA ASP A 41 -8.00 39.34 8.25
C ASP A 41 -6.63 39.06 8.88
N ASP A 42 -6.59 38.09 9.80
CA ASP A 42 -5.35 37.45 10.20
C ASP A 42 -4.74 36.92 8.90
N PRO A 43 -3.49 37.27 8.54
CA PRO A 43 -2.88 36.73 7.34
C PRO A 43 -2.96 35.20 7.45
N GLU A 44 -3.64 34.56 6.48
CA GLU A 44 -3.72 33.11 6.45
C GLU A 44 -2.33 32.55 6.73
N PRO A 45 -2.17 31.64 7.72
CA PRO A 45 -0.86 31.11 8.05
C PRO A 45 -0.27 30.59 6.76
N SER A 46 0.87 31.17 6.35
CA SER A 46 1.58 30.83 5.11
C SER A 46 1.49 29.31 4.91
N PRO A 47 0.93 28.80 3.81
CA PRO A 47 0.57 27.40 3.70
C PRO A 47 1.80 26.54 4.01
N GLY A 48 1.77 25.88 5.17
CA GLY A 48 2.92 25.16 5.69
C GLY A 48 3.37 24.09 4.71
N LEU A 49 4.63 23.65 4.83
CA LEU A 49 5.14 22.48 4.11
C LEU A 49 4.54 21.20 4.71
N MET A 50 3.22 21.09 4.75
CA MET A 50 2.51 20.00 5.41
C MET A 50 1.97 19.03 4.36
N PRO A 51 2.53 17.81 4.25
CA PRO A 51 1.97 16.77 3.41
C PRO A 51 0.54 16.45 3.84
N THR A 52 -0.32 16.20 2.85
CA THR A 52 -1.72 15.82 3.04
C THR A 52 -1.88 14.35 2.75
N LEU A 53 -2.52 13.62 3.66
CA LEU A 53 -2.90 12.23 3.45
C LEU A 53 -4.27 12.16 2.77
N CYS A 54 -4.29 11.69 1.53
CA CYS A 54 -5.51 11.39 0.79
C CYS A 54 -5.85 9.90 0.94
N GLN A 55 -7.02 9.62 1.50
CA GLN A 55 -7.56 8.26 1.60
C GLN A 55 -8.62 8.06 0.51
N LEU A 56 -8.25 7.30 -0.52
CA LEU A 56 -9.16 7.01 -1.63
C LEU A 56 -9.82 5.66 -1.38
N LYS A 57 -11.16 5.67 -1.40
CA LYS A 57 -11.98 4.46 -1.30
C LYS A 57 -12.86 4.36 -2.53
N ARG A 58 -12.68 3.29 -3.31
CA ARG A 58 -13.46 3.03 -4.51
C ARG A 58 -14.37 1.81 -4.33
N LEU A 59 -15.38 1.70 -5.20
CA LEU A 59 -16.16 0.47 -5.36
C LEU A 59 -15.48 -0.48 -6.34
N GLU A 60 -15.87 -1.75 -6.30
CA GLU A 60 -15.38 -2.75 -7.25
C GLU A 60 -15.73 -2.32 -8.69
N GLY A 61 -14.76 -2.40 -9.59
CA GLY A 61 -14.91 -1.96 -10.99
C GLY A 61 -14.83 -0.45 -11.23
N GLN A 62 -14.76 0.37 -10.18
CA GLN A 62 -14.57 1.82 -10.30
C GLN A 62 -13.07 2.15 -10.45
N SER A 63 -12.73 3.23 -11.16
CA SER A 63 -11.37 3.81 -11.09
C SER A 63 -11.22 4.65 -9.81
N PHE A 64 -9.99 5.03 -9.46
CA PHE A 64 -9.78 6.06 -8.45
C PHE A 64 -10.06 7.49 -8.98
N GLY A 65 -10.15 7.65 -10.31
CA GLY A 65 -10.49 8.90 -11.00
C GLY A 65 -9.38 9.94 -11.04
N PHE A 66 -8.14 9.51 -11.30
CA PHE A 66 -7.01 10.40 -11.55
C PHE A 66 -5.98 9.75 -12.47
N TYR A 67 -5.11 10.57 -13.04
CA TYR A 67 -3.96 10.17 -13.84
C TYR A 67 -2.68 10.43 -13.08
N LEU A 68 -1.72 9.52 -13.23
CA LEU A 68 -0.36 9.71 -12.72
C LEU A 68 0.56 10.05 -13.88
N ARG A 69 1.30 11.14 -13.73
CA ARG A 69 2.27 11.62 -14.71
C ARG A 69 3.65 11.71 -14.07
N THR A 70 4.69 11.36 -14.84
CA THR A 70 6.08 11.69 -14.51
C THR A 70 6.79 12.18 -15.76
N ASP A 71 7.69 13.13 -15.58
CA ASP A 71 8.63 13.53 -16.63
C ASP A 71 9.86 12.62 -16.57
N GLN A 72 10.44 12.25 -17.71
CA GLN A 72 11.60 11.32 -17.73
C GLN A 72 12.83 11.87 -17.00
N ASN A 73 12.95 13.19 -16.86
CA ASN A 73 14.09 13.86 -16.25
C ASN A 73 13.89 14.19 -14.76
N SER A 74 12.67 14.08 -14.25
CA SER A 74 12.34 14.35 -12.86
C SER A 74 11.51 13.20 -12.34
N GLN A 75 12.00 12.47 -11.34
CA GLN A 75 11.32 11.33 -10.70
C GLN A 75 10.12 11.78 -9.82
N VAL A 76 9.41 12.80 -10.31
CA VAL A 76 8.37 13.55 -9.64
C VAL A 76 7.04 13.05 -10.18
N PHE A 77 6.31 12.38 -9.30
CA PHE A 77 4.99 11.83 -9.60
C PHE A 77 3.93 12.90 -9.36
N GLU A 78 3.30 13.36 -10.44
CA GLU A 78 2.27 14.39 -10.43
C GLU A 78 0.88 13.80 -10.68
N ILE A 79 -0.10 14.24 -9.89
CA ILE A 79 -1.51 13.97 -10.11
C ILE A 79 -2.07 14.90 -11.18
N ARG A 80 -2.83 14.36 -12.14
CA ARG A 80 -3.52 15.10 -13.20
C ARG A 80 -4.93 14.55 -13.41
N ASP A 81 -5.75 15.36 -14.06
CA ASP A 81 -7.06 14.99 -14.58
C ASP A 81 -7.92 14.31 -13.50
N VAL A 82 -7.99 14.93 -12.32
CA VAL A 82 -8.85 14.46 -11.23
C VAL A 82 -10.31 14.58 -11.67
N GLU A 83 -10.95 13.43 -11.84
CA GLU A 83 -12.31 13.32 -12.33
C GLU A 83 -13.31 13.85 -11.29
N GLN A 84 -14.35 14.55 -11.75
CA GLN A 84 -15.40 15.06 -10.87
C GLN A 84 -16.19 13.91 -10.24
N TRP A 85 -16.53 14.05 -8.94
CA TRP A 85 -17.24 13.05 -8.14
C TRP A 85 -16.51 11.72 -7.95
N SER A 86 -15.22 11.69 -8.27
CA SER A 86 -14.39 10.51 -8.12
C SER A 86 -13.93 10.28 -6.68
N PRO A 87 -13.46 9.06 -6.35
CA PRO A 87 -12.77 8.79 -5.09
C PRO A 87 -11.58 9.74 -4.84
N ALA A 88 -10.85 10.13 -5.89
CA ALA A 88 -9.74 11.08 -5.81
C ALA A 88 -10.19 12.46 -5.36
N GLU A 89 -11.18 13.06 -6.03
CA GLU A 89 -11.67 14.40 -5.68
C GLU A 89 -12.20 14.44 -4.24
N HIS A 90 -13.02 13.45 -3.87
CA HIS A 90 -13.59 13.30 -2.52
C HIS A 90 -12.53 13.11 -1.44
N SER A 91 -11.37 12.53 -1.77
CA SER A 91 -10.24 12.37 -0.84
C SER A 91 -9.44 13.67 -0.61
N GLY A 92 -9.75 14.74 -1.35
CA GLY A 92 -9.02 16.01 -1.28
C GLY A 92 -7.86 16.14 -2.29
N LEU A 93 -7.68 15.14 -3.16
CA LEU A 93 -6.67 15.14 -4.21
C LEU A 93 -6.99 16.22 -5.25
N ARG A 94 -5.98 16.90 -5.77
CA ARG A 94 -6.12 17.94 -6.79
C ARG A 94 -5.06 17.80 -7.87
N ASP A 95 -5.37 18.33 -9.04
CA ASP A 95 -4.41 18.49 -10.13
C ASP A 95 -3.18 19.26 -9.68
N GLY A 96 -2.01 18.72 -10.00
CA GLY A 96 -0.73 19.29 -9.61
C GLY A 96 -0.18 18.79 -8.28
N ASP A 97 -0.93 18.03 -7.49
CA ASP A 97 -0.39 17.41 -6.28
C ASP A 97 0.79 16.49 -6.61
N ARG A 98 1.84 16.55 -5.78
CA ARG A 98 3.04 15.71 -5.90
C ARG A 98 2.94 14.54 -4.94
N VAL A 99 3.00 13.32 -5.46
CA VAL A 99 2.96 12.10 -4.65
C VAL A 99 4.31 11.89 -3.99
N LEU A 100 4.31 11.80 -2.66
CA LEU A 100 5.48 11.49 -1.84
C LEU A 100 5.46 10.03 -1.36
N GLU A 101 4.27 9.49 -1.07
CA GLU A 101 4.12 8.08 -0.69
C GLU A 101 2.89 7.43 -1.30
N VAL A 102 3.01 6.13 -1.55
CA VAL A 102 1.90 5.22 -1.87
C VAL A 102 1.87 4.11 -0.82
N ASN A 103 0.75 3.99 -0.09
CA ASN A 103 0.53 2.99 0.96
C ASN A 103 1.68 2.89 1.97
N GLU A 104 2.12 4.05 2.50
CA GLU A 104 3.20 4.18 3.49
C GLU A 104 4.62 3.87 2.95
N GLU A 105 4.80 3.83 1.63
CA GLU A 105 6.11 3.63 0.99
C GLU A 105 6.51 4.84 0.14
N TYR A 106 7.74 5.33 0.33
CA TYR A 106 8.27 6.54 -0.30
C TYR A 106 8.61 6.33 -1.77
N VAL A 107 8.03 7.13 -2.66
CA VAL A 107 8.04 6.87 -4.10
C VAL A 107 9.29 7.33 -4.84
N ASP A 108 10.07 8.26 -4.28
CA ASP A 108 11.23 8.88 -4.96
C ASP A 108 12.33 7.87 -5.33
N THR A 109 12.38 6.72 -4.65
CA THR A 109 13.32 5.63 -4.97
C THR A 109 12.80 4.66 -6.03
N MET A 110 11.55 4.83 -6.49
CA MET A 110 10.85 3.90 -7.36
C MET A 110 10.72 4.44 -8.77
N ASP A 111 10.79 3.55 -9.76
CA ASP A 111 10.41 3.89 -11.13
C ASP A 111 8.88 4.01 -11.30
N PHE A 112 8.47 4.64 -12.41
CA PHE A 112 7.06 4.87 -12.73
C PHE A 112 6.21 3.61 -12.71
N TYR A 113 6.69 2.52 -13.30
CA TYR A 113 5.94 1.28 -13.38
C TYR A 113 5.78 0.64 -12.00
N ARG A 114 6.78 0.75 -11.12
CA ARG A 114 6.69 0.30 -9.73
C ARG A 114 5.65 1.08 -8.94
N VAL A 115 5.57 2.41 -9.11
CA VAL A 115 4.54 3.25 -8.46
C VAL A 115 3.15 2.91 -8.98
N VAL A 116 2.98 2.85 -10.31
CA VAL A 116 1.71 2.48 -10.96
C VAL A 116 1.23 1.11 -10.49
N ARG A 117 2.12 0.12 -10.45
CA ARG A 117 1.80 -1.22 -9.97
C ARG A 117 1.33 -1.20 -8.51
N LYS A 118 1.99 -0.45 -7.63
CA LYS A 118 1.55 -0.33 -6.22
C LYS A 118 0.15 0.25 -6.11
N ILE A 119 -0.16 1.28 -6.90
CA ILE A 119 -1.50 1.88 -6.94
C ILE A 119 -2.53 0.87 -7.46
N GLN A 120 -2.22 0.14 -8.54
CA GLN A 120 -3.09 -0.90 -9.06
C GLN A 120 -3.34 -1.98 -7.99
N LEU A 121 -2.30 -2.54 -7.38
CA LEU A 121 -2.41 -3.59 -6.37
C LEU A 121 -3.03 -3.13 -5.03
N SER A 122 -3.45 -1.88 -4.91
CA SER A 122 -4.07 -1.35 -3.69
C SER A 122 -5.49 -1.87 -3.43
N GLY A 123 -6.11 -2.53 -4.41
CA GLY A 123 -7.48 -3.03 -4.30
C GLY A 123 -8.48 -1.88 -4.20
N LEU A 124 -9.30 -1.87 -3.13
CA LEU A 124 -10.36 -0.87 -2.93
C LEU A 124 -9.91 0.38 -2.12
N HIS A 125 -8.75 0.29 -1.46
CA HIS A 125 -8.25 1.32 -0.56
C HIS A 125 -6.84 1.76 -0.97
N LEU A 126 -6.69 3.02 -1.33
CA LEU A 126 -5.41 3.62 -1.69
C LEU A 126 -5.10 4.80 -0.74
N PHE A 127 -3.88 4.82 -0.23
CA PHE A 127 -3.39 5.90 0.63
C PHE A 127 -2.27 6.63 -0.11
N LEU A 128 -2.50 7.91 -0.41
CA LEU A 128 -1.50 8.78 -1.03
C LEU A 128 -1.10 9.85 -0.02
N LEU A 129 0.19 9.97 0.24
CA LEU A 129 0.72 11.16 0.91
C LEU A 129 1.19 12.12 -0.17
N VAL A 130 0.55 13.28 -0.26
CA VAL A 130 0.83 14.26 -1.31
C VAL A 130 1.26 15.61 -0.75
N LEU A 131 2.01 16.36 -1.53
CA LEU A 131 2.33 17.76 -1.24
C LEU A 131 1.76 18.63 -2.37
N ARG A 132 1.05 19.71 -2.01
CA ARG A 132 0.51 20.67 -2.98
C ARG A 132 1.64 21.22 -3.84
N ARG A 133 1.35 21.52 -5.11
CA ARG A 133 2.34 22.01 -6.09
C ARG A 133 3.21 23.12 -5.53
N GLU A 134 2.58 24.17 -5.00
CA GLU A 134 3.27 25.36 -4.52
C GLU A 134 4.13 25.05 -3.29
N ALA A 135 3.64 24.17 -2.40
CA ALA A 135 4.39 23.75 -1.23
C ALA A 135 5.59 22.87 -1.62
N TYR A 136 5.43 22.01 -2.62
CA TYR A 136 6.51 21.19 -3.15
C TYR A 136 7.60 22.05 -3.80
N GLU A 137 7.23 22.99 -4.66
CA GLU A 137 8.17 23.93 -5.29
C GLU A 137 8.93 24.76 -4.25
N ARG A 138 8.24 25.23 -3.21
CA ARG A 138 8.88 25.88 -2.05
C ARG A 138 9.84 24.96 -1.30
N ALA A 139 9.42 23.73 -0.98
CA ALA A 139 10.28 22.76 -0.30
C ALA A 139 11.57 22.49 -1.09
N VAL A 140 11.44 22.27 -2.41
CA VAL A 140 12.59 22.01 -3.30
C VAL A 140 13.51 23.22 -3.40
N SER A 141 12.95 24.43 -3.62
CA SER A 141 13.76 25.67 -3.69
C SER A 141 14.49 26.00 -2.38
N MET A 142 13.92 25.58 -1.24
CA MET A 142 14.56 25.70 0.07
C MET A 142 15.55 24.56 0.38
N GLY A 143 15.67 23.56 -0.50
CA GLY A 143 16.52 22.39 -0.27
C GLY A 143 16.05 21.49 0.88
N VAL A 144 14.74 21.46 1.15
CA VAL A 144 14.15 20.63 2.20
C VAL A 144 14.25 19.15 1.80
N ASP A 145 14.75 18.32 2.72
CA ASP A 145 14.69 16.88 2.57
C ASP A 145 13.24 16.40 2.70
N LEU A 146 12.64 16.06 1.55
CA LEU A 146 11.25 15.58 1.48
C LEU A 146 11.04 14.26 2.21
N GLN A 147 12.05 13.39 2.29
CA GLN A 147 11.93 12.14 3.03
C GLN A 147 11.84 12.42 4.54
N MET A 148 12.62 13.36 5.04
CA MET A 148 12.54 13.81 6.43
C MET A 148 11.22 14.54 6.72
N LEU A 149 10.72 15.34 5.76
CA LEU A 149 9.41 15.98 5.86
C LEU A 149 8.27 14.96 5.99
N VAL A 150 8.31 13.91 5.16
CA VAL A 150 7.37 12.80 5.19
C VAL A 150 7.43 12.08 6.54
N LYS A 151 8.63 11.73 7.03
CA LYS A 151 8.79 11.09 8.34
C LYS A 151 8.24 11.94 9.48
N ALA A 152 8.54 13.24 9.48
CA ALA A 152 8.03 14.19 10.47
C ALA A 152 6.49 14.25 10.49
N SER A 153 5.83 14.07 9.35
CA SER A 153 4.35 14.05 9.26
C SER A 153 3.69 12.84 9.95
N LYS A 154 4.43 11.75 10.16
CA LYS A 154 3.91 10.52 10.78
C LYS A 154 4.01 10.54 12.30
N GLY A 155 4.96 11.31 12.84
CA GLY A 155 5.29 11.40 14.26
C GLY A 155 6.45 10.48 14.66
N ASP A 156 6.87 10.60 15.92
CA ASP A 156 7.97 9.82 16.47
C ASP A 156 7.59 8.32 16.60
N HIS A 157 8.58 7.44 16.44
CA HIS A 157 8.44 5.99 16.67
C HIS A 157 7.33 5.30 15.84
N TRP A 158 7.15 5.73 14.59
CA TRP A 158 6.23 5.08 13.64
C TRP A 158 6.90 3.93 12.87
N SER A 159 6.20 2.81 12.75
CA SER A 159 6.52 1.69 11.88
C SER A 159 5.30 1.20 11.10
N ARG A 160 5.54 0.54 9.96
CA ARG A 160 4.47 -0.07 9.17
C ARG A 160 3.95 -1.32 9.89
N PRO A 161 2.66 -1.66 9.71
CA PRO A 161 2.11 -2.94 10.14
C PRO A 161 2.92 -4.10 9.54
N ARG A 162 3.02 -5.22 10.26
CA ARG A 162 3.75 -6.41 9.79
C ARG A 162 2.78 -7.51 9.40
N MET A 163 2.91 -8.02 8.19
CA MET A 163 2.17 -9.18 7.71
C MET A 163 3.05 -10.42 7.87
N CYS A 164 2.80 -11.21 8.91
CA CYS A 164 3.63 -12.34 9.30
C CYS A 164 2.96 -13.67 8.95
N HIS A 165 3.67 -14.58 8.27
CA HIS A 165 3.22 -15.97 8.14
C HIS A 165 3.95 -16.89 9.12
N ILE A 166 3.18 -17.62 9.92
CA ILE A 166 3.67 -18.43 11.02
C ILE A 166 3.31 -19.89 10.75
N CYS A 167 4.33 -20.73 10.65
CA CYS A 167 4.18 -22.19 10.57
C CYS A 167 4.21 -22.79 11.98
N ARG A 168 3.26 -23.69 12.26
CA ARG A 168 3.18 -24.40 13.53
C ARG A 168 4.35 -25.37 13.67
N HIS A 169 5.14 -25.19 14.71
CA HIS A 169 6.15 -26.15 15.13
C HIS A 169 5.51 -27.29 15.93
N PRO A 170 5.98 -28.55 15.80
CA PRO A 170 5.46 -29.70 16.56
C PRO A 170 5.45 -29.47 18.08
N ASP A 171 6.56 -28.94 18.62
CA ASP A 171 6.76 -28.84 20.07
C ASP A 171 6.24 -27.53 20.68
N SER A 172 6.40 -26.40 19.99
CA SER A 172 6.09 -25.07 20.53
C SER A 172 4.81 -24.45 19.94
N GLY A 173 4.09 -25.21 19.11
CA GLY A 173 2.90 -24.73 18.41
C GLY A 173 3.23 -23.54 17.50
N LEU A 174 2.39 -22.50 17.52
CA LEU A 174 2.67 -21.25 16.79
C LEU A 174 3.71 -20.36 17.49
N GLY A 175 4.08 -20.65 18.75
CA GLY A 175 4.96 -19.77 19.53
C GLY A 175 4.35 -18.42 19.90
N MET A 176 3.03 -18.28 19.86
CA MET A 176 2.32 -17.09 20.34
C MET A 176 1.02 -17.44 21.06
N THR A 177 0.64 -16.58 22.00
CA THR A 177 -0.64 -16.61 22.72
C THR A 177 -1.37 -15.30 22.52
N ILE A 178 -2.69 -15.38 22.32
CA ILE A 178 -3.54 -14.20 22.20
C ILE A 178 -4.12 -13.84 23.56
N MET A 179 -3.87 -12.62 24.01
CA MET A 179 -4.42 -12.02 25.22
C MET A 179 -5.56 -11.08 24.85
N SER A 180 -6.74 -11.25 25.46
CA SER A 180 -7.87 -10.34 25.27
C SER A 180 -7.70 -9.11 26.17
N GLY A 181 -7.76 -7.91 25.60
CA GLY A 181 -7.73 -6.66 26.37
C GLY A 181 -9.08 -6.39 27.05
N ASN A 182 -9.06 -6.22 28.38
CA ASN A 182 -10.11 -5.61 29.25
C ASN A 182 -11.59 -5.82 28.86
N GLY A 183 -11.96 -6.98 28.31
CA GLY A 183 -13.35 -7.32 27.96
C GLY A 183 -13.92 -6.62 26.72
N GLN A 184 -13.17 -5.78 26.01
CA GLN A 184 -13.63 -5.19 24.74
C GLN A 184 -13.46 -6.17 23.58
N ARG A 185 -14.55 -6.43 22.86
CA ARG A 185 -14.54 -7.33 21.69
C ARG A 185 -13.63 -6.75 20.60
N GLY A 186 -12.73 -7.57 20.07
CA GLY A 186 -11.87 -7.18 18.95
C GLY A 186 -10.54 -6.55 19.32
N GLN A 187 -10.22 -6.43 20.60
CA GLN A 187 -8.91 -5.96 21.07
C GLN A 187 -8.10 -7.14 21.61
N TYR A 188 -7.15 -7.59 20.80
CA TYR A 188 -6.28 -8.70 21.13
C TYR A 188 -4.83 -8.29 21.00
N ARG A 189 -4.05 -8.58 22.03
CA ARG A 189 -2.58 -8.45 22.00
C ARG A 189 -1.95 -9.83 21.92
N VAL A 190 -0.78 -9.90 21.31
CA VAL A 190 -0.02 -11.14 21.23
C VAL A 190 1.11 -11.15 22.25
N SER A 191 1.37 -12.31 22.82
CA SER A 191 2.57 -12.60 23.59
C SER A 191 3.30 -13.73 22.89
N THR A 192 4.56 -13.53 22.56
CA THR A 192 5.39 -14.48 21.82
C THR A 192 6.32 -15.24 22.76
N VAL A 193 6.66 -16.46 22.37
CA VAL A 193 7.69 -17.26 23.04
C VAL A 193 9.04 -16.90 22.41
N ALA A 194 10.05 -16.67 23.24
CA ALA A 194 11.41 -16.39 22.81
C ALA A 194 11.92 -17.47 21.83
N ASP A 195 12.48 -17.06 20.70
CA ASP A 195 12.93 -17.92 19.59
C ASP A 195 11.84 -18.82 18.99
N GLY A 196 10.58 -18.53 19.30
CA GLY A 196 9.41 -19.26 18.80
C GLY A 196 9.11 -18.95 17.33
N PRO A 197 8.26 -19.76 16.67
CA PRO A 197 7.89 -19.55 15.27
C PRO A 197 7.28 -18.17 14.99
N ALA A 198 6.46 -17.64 15.89
CA ALA A 198 5.86 -16.32 15.74
C ALA A 198 6.89 -15.18 15.76
N GLU A 199 7.86 -15.23 16.69
CA GLU A 199 8.92 -14.22 16.78
C GLU A 199 9.85 -14.29 15.57
N LYS A 200 10.22 -15.49 15.12
CA LYS A 200 10.97 -15.70 13.88
C LYS A 200 10.24 -15.21 12.63
N ALA A 201 8.91 -15.19 12.66
CA ALA A 201 8.08 -14.63 11.60
C ALA A 201 7.90 -13.10 11.70
N GLY A 202 8.48 -12.44 12.72
CA GLY A 202 8.44 -10.98 12.89
C GLY A 202 7.32 -10.46 13.80
N VAL A 203 6.63 -11.34 14.54
CA VAL A 203 5.64 -10.92 15.54
C VAL A 203 6.34 -10.61 16.87
N CYS A 204 6.05 -9.47 17.46
CA CYS A 204 6.65 -9.04 18.73
C CYS A 204 5.65 -9.17 19.89
N THR A 205 6.15 -9.48 21.08
CA THR A 205 5.34 -9.45 22.30
C THR A 205 4.82 -8.04 22.56
N GLY A 206 3.51 -7.93 22.79
CA GLY A 206 2.83 -6.65 23.02
C GLY A 206 2.12 -6.11 21.77
N ASP A 207 2.40 -6.64 20.58
CA ASP A 207 1.75 -6.21 19.35
C ASP A 207 0.23 -6.42 19.41
N LYS A 208 -0.50 -5.52 18.76
CA LYS A 208 -1.94 -5.65 18.55
C LYS A 208 -2.22 -6.48 17.30
N LEU A 209 -3.08 -7.48 17.45
CA LEU A 209 -3.54 -8.33 16.34
C LEU A 209 -4.74 -7.67 15.64
N ILE A 210 -4.55 -7.28 14.38
CA ILE A 210 -5.55 -6.55 13.58
C ILE A 210 -6.34 -7.49 12.67
N TRP A 211 -5.64 -8.39 11.98
CA TRP A 211 -6.22 -9.27 10.97
C TRP A 211 -5.57 -10.66 11.00
N ILE A 212 -6.33 -11.69 10.62
CA ILE A 212 -5.89 -13.09 10.61
C ILE A 212 -6.55 -13.87 9.47
N ASN A 213 -5.76 -14.54 8.62
CA ASN A 213 -6.21 -15.43 7.54
C ASN A 213 -7.45 -14.92 6.76
N GLY A 214 -7.36 -13.72 6.21
CA GLY A 214 -8.42 -13.11 5.40
C GLY A 214 -9.43 -12.25 6.17
N ALA A 215 -9.45 -12.29 7.51
CA ALA A 215 -10.49 -11.65 8.30
C ALA A 215 -9.96 -10.64 9.34
N MET A 216 -10.66 -9.50 9.44
CA MET A 216 -10.46 -8.55 10.53
C MET A 216 -10.83 -9.18 11.87
N VAL A 217 -9.91 -9.14 12.83
CA VAL A 217 -10.07 -9.80 14.14
C VAL A 217 -11.21 -9.18 14.94
N SER A 218 -11.48 -7.89 14.73
CA SER A 218 -12.63 -7.18 15.31
C SER A 218 -13.99 -7.78 14.92
N MET A 219 -14.07 -8.43 13.75
CA MET A 219 -15.28 -9.06 13.24
C MET A 219 -15.42 -10.54 13.66
N LEU A 220 -14.36 -11.14 14.23
CA LEU A 220 -14.36 -12.54 14.60
C LEU A 220 -14.92 -12.79 16.00
N THR A 221 -15.50 -13.98 16.20
CA THR A 221 -15.82 -14.49 17.54
C THR A 221 -14.56 -15.10 18.17
N ARG A 222 -14.50 -15.15 19.51
CA ARG A 222 -13.42 -15.86 20.22
C ARG A 222 -13.32 -17.33 19.80
N ALA A 223 -14.44 -17.98 19.51
CA ALA A 223 -14.47 -19.37 19.05
C ALA A 223 -13.83 -19.50 17.65
N THR A 224 -14.19 -18.62 16.70
CA THR A 224 -13.60 -18.60 15.36
C THR A 224 -12.10 -18.33 15.43
N LEU A 225 -11.68 -17.35 16.23
CA LEU A 225 -10.27 -17.02 16.43
C LEU A 225 -9.46 -18.22 16.99
N ASN A 226 -9.98 -18.88 18.03
CA ASN A 226 -9.36 -20.07 18.61
C ASN A 226 -9.30 -21.24 17.63
N LYS A 227 -10.30 -21.39 16.75
CA LYS A 227 -10.28 -22.39 15.68
C LYS A 227 -9.18 -22.07 14.66
N THR A 228 -9.03 -20.82 14.26
CA THR A 228 -7.98 -20.38 13.32
C THR A 228 -6.58 -20.62 13.90
N MET A 229 -6.38 -20.39 15.21
CA MET A 229 -5.09 -20.65 15.87
C MET A 229 -4.72 -22.13 15.99
N LYS A 230 -5.66 -23.04 15.77
CA LYS A 230 -5.41 -24.49 15.72
C LYS A 230 -4.96 -24.98 14.34
N LYS A 231 -4.97 -24.12 13.31
CA LYS A 231 -4.45 -24.47 11.98
C LYS A 231 -2.94 -24.77 12.03
N SER A 232 -2.46 -25.46 10.99
CA SER A 232 -1.04 -25.77 10.76
C SER A 232 -0.20 -24.54 10.44
N SER A 233 -0.80 -23.51 9.86
CA SER A 233 -0.17 -22.21 9.67
C SER A 233 -1.20 -21.09 9.77
N VAL A 234 -0.72 -19.90 10.11
CA VAL A 234 -1.53 -18.70 10.27
C VAL A 234 -0.77 -17.51 9.71
N THR A 235 -1.45 -16.70 8.90
CA THR A 235 -0.98 -15.38 8.49
C THR A 235 -1.69 -14.32 9.32
N VAL A 236 -0.93 -13.42 9.93
CA VAL A 236 -1.45 -12.36 10.81
C VAL A 236 -0.96 -10.99 10.37
N LEU A 237 -1.78 -9.97 10.59
CA LEU A 237 -1.39 -8.57 10.52
C LEU A 237 -1.30 -8.02 11.94
N VAL A 238 -0.11 -7.56 12.32
CA VAL A 238 0.18 -7.03 13.65
C VAL A 238 0.77 -5.63 13.58
N ILE A 239 0.60 -4.86 14.64
CA ILE A 239 1.20 -3.52 14.79
C ILE A 239 1.66 -3.30 16.24
N ASP A 240 2.76 -2.59 16.43
CA ASP A 240 3.20 -2.17 17.76
C ASP A 240 2.28 -1.07 18.32
N SER A 241 2.34 -0.87 19.65
CA SER A 241 1.42 0.03 20.35
C SER A 241 1.64 1.51 20.01
N ASP A 242 2.87 1.91 19.75
CA ASP A 242 3.21 3.32 19.49
C ASP A 242 2.75 3.71 18.08
N SER A 243 2.97 2.82 17.12
CA SER A 243 2.50 2.98 15.74
C SER A 243 0.98 2.91 15.66
N GLU A 244 0.32 2.04 16.44
CA GLU A 244 -1.15 1.99 16.53
C GLU A 244 -1.74 3.38 16.82
N PHE A 245 -1.15 4.10 17.77
CA PHE A 245 -1.57 5.45 18.12
C PHE A 245 -1.40 6.44 16.96
N CYS A 246 -0.30 6.33 16.20
CA CYS A 246 -0.04 7.15 15.03
C CYS A 246 -1.09 6.93 13.92
N TYR A 247 -1.47 5.68 13.64
CA TYR A 247 -2.54 5.35 12.69
C TYR A 247 -3.90 5.87 13.17
N ALA A 248 -4.23 5.71 14.45
CA ALA A 248 -5.47 6.22 15.03
C ALA A 248 -5.58 7.75 14.96
N ARG A 249 -4.50 8.48 15.28
CA ARG A 249 -4.43 9.95 15.19
C ARG A 249 -4.67 10.44 13.76
N ARG A 250 -4.12 9.73 12.77
CA ARG A 250 -4.27 10.04 11.33
C ARG A 250 -5.60 9.53 10.75
N LYS A 251 -6.47 8.92 11.58
CA LYS A 251 -7.72 8.27 11.16
C LYS A 251 -7.51 7.26 10.02
N MET A 252 -6.40 6.54 10.07
CA MET A 252 -6.03 5.56 9.05
C MET A 252 -6.42 4.15 9.51
N PRO A 253 -7.18 3.39 8.71
CA PRO A 253 -7.36 1.97 8.97
C PRO A 253 -6.07 1.21 8.68
N ILE A 254 -5.73 0.25 9.52
CA ILE A 254 -4.59 -0.64 9.29
C ILE A 254 -5.05 -1.78 8.38
N LEU A 255 -4.47 -1.86 7.17
CA LEU A 255 -4.85 -2.82 6.13
C LEU A 255 -3.62 -3.62 5.65
N PRO A 256 -3.82 -4.81 5.05
CA PRO A 256 -2.72 -5.58 4.46
C PRO A 256 -1.88 -4.80 3.43
N VAL A 257 -2.51 -3.91 2.67
CA VAL A 257 -1.87 -3.17 1.56
C VAL A 257 -0.71 -2.27 1.98
N MET A 258 -0.73 -1.78 3.23
CA MET A 258 0.32 -0.91 3.78
C MET A 258 1.34 -1.68 4.62
N ALA A 259 1.15 -2.98 4.78
CA ALA A 259 2.01 -3.80 5.62
C ALA A 259 3.39 -4.01 5.00
N GLU A 260 4.37 -4.32 5.84
CA GLU A 260 5.61 -4.95 5.43
C GLU A 260 5.40 -6.47 5.35
N ASN A 261 6.05 -7.10 4.37
CA ASN A 261 6.06 -8.54 4.24
C ASN A 261 7.05 -9.14 5.23
N CYS A 262 6.55 -9.96 6.15
CA CYS A 262 7.37 -10.79 7.01
C CYS A 262 7.05 -12.26 6.73
N SER A 263 8.03 -13.00 6.19
CA SER A 263 7.98 -14.45 6.01
C SER A 263 6.81 -15.03 5.20
N LEU A 264 6.14 -14.25 4.31
CA LEU A 264 5.07 -14.82 3.48
C LEU A 264 5.61 -15.90 2.52
N PRO A 265 4.95 -17.07 2.45
CA PRO A 265 5.33 -18.16 1.56
C PRO A 265 4.84 -17.91 0.12
N ASN A 266 5.29 -18.78 -0.79
CA ASN A 266 4.80 -18.85 -2.17
C ASN A 266 4.92 -17.54 -2.95
N THR A 267 6.05 -16.86 -2.83
CA THR A 267 6.32 -15.61 -3.53
C THR A 267 6.26 -15.79 -5.04
N ALA A 268 5.67 -14.81 -5.74
CA ALA A 268 5.68 -14.77 -7.19
C ALA A 268 7.11 -14.77 -7.74
N LYS A 269 7.34 -15.53 -8.81
CA LYS A 269 8.63 -15.67 -9.49
C LYS A 269 8.67 -14.74 -10.71
N THR A 270 9.78 -14.05 -10.93
CA THR A 270 10.01 -13.28 -12.16
C THR A 270 11.09 -13.95 -12.99
N MET A 271 10.76 -14.25 -14.24
CA MET A 271 11.60 -14.96 -15.17
C MET A 271 11.92 -14.06 -16.36
N HIS A 272 13.21 -13.98 -16.71
CA HIS A 272 13.69 -13.31 -17.91
C HIS A 272 13.94 -14.37 -18.97
N LEU A 273 13.15 -14.34 -20.04
CA LEU A 273 13.28 -15.29 -21.13
C LEU A 273 13.89 -14.61 -22.35
N VAL A 274 14.91 -15.25 -22.90
CA VAL A 274 15.49 -14.91 -24.20
C VAL A 274 15.06 -15.97 -25.20
N LYS A 275 14.50 -15.53 -26.32
CA LYS A 275 13.93 -16.43 -27.33
C LYS A 275 15.03 -17.26 -28.00
N GLY A 276 14.90 -18.58 -27.95
CA GLY A 276 15.77 -19.50 -28.66
C GLY A 276 15.37 -19.67 -30.13
N CYS A 277 16.13 -20.47 -30.86
CA CYS A 277 15.84 -20.81 -32.26
C CYS A 277 14.49 -21.52 -32.46
N HIS A 278 13.97 -22.20 -31.43
CA HIS A 278 12.67 -22.85 -31.41
C HIS A 278 11.61 -22.06 -30.62
N GLY A 279 11.86 -20.78 -30.33
CA GLY A 279 10.99 -19.95 -29.49
C GLY A 279 11.38 -20.02 -28.01
N TYR A 280 10.41 -19.75 -27.13
CA TYR A 280 10.63 -19.74 -25.68
C TYR A 280 10.52 -21.13 -25.03
N GLY A 281 9.85 -22.10 -25.69
CA GLY A 281 9.68 -23.48 -25.22
C GLY A 281 8.62 -23.66 -24.12
N PHE A 282 7.49 -22.97 -24.24
CA PHE A 282 6.31 -23.19 -23.40
C PHE A 282 5.02 -22.90 -24.19
N LEU A 283 3.89 -23.39 -23.69
CA LEU A 283 2.55 -23.04 -24.14
C LEU A 283 1.83 -22.21 -23.08
N LEU A 284 1.17 -21.14 -23.53
CA LEU A 284 0.22 -20.39 -22.70
C LEU A 284 -1.18 -20.95 -22.94
N ARG A 285 -1.82 -21.50 -21.91
CA ARG A 285 -3.19 -22.02 -21.98
C ARG A 285 -4.16 -21.14 -21.21
N GLN A 286 -5.37 -21.07 -21.72
CA GLN A 286 -6.52 -20.47 -21.06
C GLN A 286 -7.30 -21.57 -20.33
N GLU A 287 -7.28 -21.55 -19.00
CA GLU A 287 -7.91 -22.57 -18.17
C GLU A 287 -9.05 -21.96 -17.34
N LYS A 288 -10.14 -22.72 -17.19
CA LYS A 288 -11.24 -22.33 -16.28
C LYS A 288 -10.89 -22.83 -14.88
N VAL A 289 -10.92 -21.91 -13.91
CA VAL A 289 -10.71 -22.29 -12.52
C VAL A 289 -11.94 -23.03 -12.01
N THR A 290 -11.75 -24.27 -11.58
CA THR A 290 -12.81 -25.14 -11.05
C THR A 290 -13.61 -24.42 -9.96
N GLY A 291 -14.94 -24.44 -10.08
CA GLY A 291 -15.85 -23.80 -9.11
C GLY A 291 -16.05 -22.30 -9.30
N THR A 292 -15.44 -21.68 -10.31
CA THR A 292 -15.65 -20.26 -10.64
C THR A 292 -15.94 -20.08 -12.13
N ARG A 293 -16.48 -18.92 -12.51
CA ARG A 293 -16.57 -18.50 -13.93
C ARG A 293 -15.28 -17.85 -14.44
N ARG A 294 -14.22 -17.83 -13.62
CA ARG A 294 -12.98 -17.12 -13.92
C ARG A 294 -12.08 -17.95 -14.81
N ILE A 295 -11.41 -17.22 -15.69
CA ILE A 295 -10.47 -17.73 -16.65
C ILE A 295 -9.09 -17.29 -16.19
N VAL A 296 -8.12 -18.19 -16.23
CA VAL A 296 -6.73 -17.93 -15.87
C VAL A 296 -5.79 -18.37 -16.98
N HIS A 297 -4.59 -17.79 -16.99
CA HIS A 297 -3.56 -18.08 -17.99
C HIS A 297 -2.45 -18.91 -17.37
N VAL A 298 -2.33 -20.16 -17.80
CA VAL A 298 -1.44 -21.15 -17.19
C VAL A 298 -0.32 -21.50 -18.16
N LEU A 299 0.90 -21.59 -17.64
CA LEU A 299 2.06 -22.04 -18.39
C LEU A 299 2.08 -23.57 -18.42
N ARG A 300 2.19 -24.14 -19.61
CA ARG A 300 2.09 -25.58 -19.85
C ARG A 300 3.15 -26.05 -20.84
N GLU A 301 3.43 -27.34 -20.82
CA GLU A 301 4.26 -28.02 -21.82
C GLU A 301 5.62 -27.30 -21.97
N VAL A 302 6.32 -27.16 -20.84
CA VAL A 302 7.67 -26.58 -20.81
C VAL A 302 8.63 -27.59 -21.43
N ASP A 303 9.27 -27.19 -22.52
CA ASP A 303 10.18 -28.05 -23.29
C ASP A 303 11.53 -28.21 -22.56
N VAL A 304 12.07 -29.43 -22.54
CA VAL A 304 13.38 -29.72 -21.94
C VAL A 304 14.50 -29.01 -22.70
N GLY A 305 15.40 -28.35 -21.97
CA GLY A 305 16.50 -27.55 -22.52
C GLY A 305 16.06 -26.24 -23.18
N SER A 306 14.82 -25.81 -22.94
CA SER A 306 14.31 -24.55 -23.47
C SER A 306 14.69 -23.35 -22.59
N PRO A 307 14.63 -22.12 -23.15
CA PRO A 307 14.78 -20.90 -22.34
C PRO A 307 13.78 -20.81 -21.18
N ALA A 308 12.58 -21.37 -21.33
CA ALA A 308 11.58 -21.42 -20.28
C ALA A 308 12.02 -22.32 -19.10
N GLU A 309 12.49 -23.54 -19.38
CA GLU A 309 13.01 -24.43 -18.34
C GLU A 309 14.24 -23.82 -17.64
N GLU A 310 15.17 -23.25 -18.42
CA GLU A 310 16.39 -22.62 -17.90
C GLU A 310 16.08 -21.42 -16.98
N ALA A 311 15.00 -20.68 -17.28
CA ALA A 311 14.52 -19.59 -16.44
C ALA A 311 13.77 -20.06 -15.17
N GLY A 312 13.57 -21.37 -14.99
CA GLY A 312 12.90 -21.97 -13.84
C GLY A 312 11.38 -22.01 -13.95
N MET A 313 10.84 -22.03 -15.17
CA MET A 313 9.40 -22.15 -15.42
C MET A 313 8.90 -23.53 -15.00
N GLU A 314 7.83 -23.55 -14.21
CA GLU A 314 7.17 -24.78 -13.77
C GLU A 314 5.85 -24.99 -14.53
N ASP A 315 5.60 -26.21 -15.01
CA ASP A 315 4.30 -26.55 -15.63
C ASP A 315 3.18 -26.41 -14.60
N GLY A 316 2.13 -25.68 -15.00
CA GLY A 316 0.98 -25.39 -14.15
C GLY A 316 1.06 -24.06 -13.40
N ASP A 317 2.14 -23.29 -13.54
CA ASP A 317 2.23 -21.95 -12.97
C ASP A 317 1.25 -20.97 -13.63
N LEU A 318 0.64 -20.12 -12.80
CA LEU A 318 -0.25 -19.05 -13.22
C LEU A 318 0.56 -17.82 -13.64
N LEU A 319 0.29 -17.29 -14.83
CA LEU A 319 0.84 -16.02 -15.29
C LEU A 319 0.14 -14.83 -14.59
N LEU A 320 0.93 -13.97 -13.95
CA LEU A 320 0.46 -12.78 -13.23
C LEU A 320 0.79 -11.46 -13.96
N ALA A 321 1.92 -11.39 -14.65
CA ALA A 321 2.33 -10.20 -15.40
C ALA A 321 3.21 -10.53 -16.61
N VAL A 322 3.14 -9.69 -17.65
CA VAL A 322 4.03 -9.70 -18.83
C VAL A 322 4.68 -8.33 -18.93
N ASN A 323 6.02 -8.30 -18.94
CA ASN A 323 6.83 -7.07 -18.90
C ASN A 323 6.34 -6.08 -17.85
N GLY A 324 5.99 -6.64 -16.69
CA GLY A 324 5.54 -5.90 -15.54
C GLY A 324 4.09 -5.40 -15.55
N GLU A 325 3.35 -5.46 -16.65
CA GLU A 325 1.91 -5.14 -16.59
C GLU A 325 1.09 -6.38 -16.23
N LEU A 326 0.06 -6.17 -15.41
CA LEU A 326 -0.82 -7.21 -14.89
C LEU A 326 -1.67 -7.81 -16.02
N VAL A 327 -1.77 -9.14 -16.07
CA VAL A 327 -2.58 -9.84 -17.08
C VAL A 327 -4.00 -10.20 -16.62
N GLU A 328 -4.34 -9.93 -15.36
CA GLU A 328 -5.60 -10.36 -14.73
C GLU A 328 -6.85 -9.90 -15.50
N SER A 329 -6.83 -8.68 -16.05
CA SER A 329 -7.94 -8.10 -16.80
C SER A 329 -7.80 -8.20 -18.31
N MET A 330 -6.75 -8.87 -18.81
CA MET A 330 -6.46 -8.96 -20.24
C MET A 330 -7.13 -10.20 -20.85
N GLU A 331 -7.53 -10.11 -22.11
CA GLU A 331 -7.96 -11.28 -22.85
C GLU A 331 -6.75 -12.11 -23.29
N HIS A 332 -6.97 -13.40 -23.54
CA HIS A 332 -5.88 -14.32 -23.91
C HIS A 332 -5.11 -13.84 -25.14
N GLU A 333 -5.83 -13.35 -26.16
CA GLU A 333 -5.24 -12.87 -27.41
C GLU A 333 -4.35 -11.65 -27.18
N ASP A 334 -4.75 -10.73 -26.30
CA ASP A 334 -3.97 -9.55 -25.95
C ASP A 334 -2.67 -9.93 -25.23
N ILE A 335 -2.72 -10.91 -24.32
CA ILE A 335 -1.52 -11.41 -23.62
C ILE A 335 -0.57 -12.05 -24.62
N VAL A 336 -1.07 -12.91 -25.51
CA VAL A 336 -0.26 -13.57 -26.55
C VAL A 336 0.35 -12.54 -27.48
N LYS A 337 -0.42 -11.54 -27.91
CA LYS A 337 0.04 -10.43 -28.74
C LYS A 337 1.19 -9.70 -28.03
N LYS A 338 1.01 -9.37 -26.75
CA LYS A 338 2.01 -8.66 -25.97
C LYS A 338 3.32 -9.44 -25.80
N ILE A 339 3.24 -10.74 -25.54
CA ILE A 339 4.43 -11.61 -25.50
C ILE A 339 5.14 -11.62 -26.86
N ARG A 340 4.40 -11.67 -27.97
CA ARG A 340 4.98 -11.63 -29.33
C ARG A 340 5.61 -10.29 -29.66
N GLU A 341 4.98 -9.19 -29.27
CA GLU A 341 5.47 -7.82 -29.46
C GLU A 341 6.72 -7.52 -28.63
N SER A 342 6.99 -8.31 -27.59
CA SER A 342 8.23 -8.21 -26.79
C SER A 342 9.48 -8.63 -27.58
N GLY A 343 9.31 -9.23 -28.77
CA GLY A 343 10.41 -9.65 -29.62
C GLY A 343 11.13 -10.87 -29.06
N ASP A 344 12.43 -10.74 -28.82
CA ASP A 344 13.29 -11.82 -28.36
C ASP A 344 13.47 -11.85 -26.83
N ASN A 345 13.05 -10.81 -26.11
CA ASN A 345 13.18 -10.74 -24.66
C ASN A 345 11.82 -10.50 -24.03
N VAL A 346 11.40 -11.38 -23.11
CA VAL A 346 10.15 -11.19 -22.37
C VAL A 346 10.37 -11.49 -20.89
N ILE A 347 9.76 -10.67 -20.04
CA ILE A 347 9.75 -10.88 -18.60
C ILE A 347 8.37 -11.38 -18.20
N LEU A 348 8.30 -12.56 -17.61
CA LEU A 348 7.06 -13.16 -17.10
C LEU A 348 7.11 -13.22 -15.59
N THR A 349 6.05 -12.75 -14.92
CA THR A 349 5.88 -12.97 -13.49
C THR A 349 4.79 -14.02 -13.26
N THR A 350 5.09 -15.05 -12.48
CA THR A 350 4.22 -16.21 -12.27
C THR A 350 4.05 -16.55 -10.80
N ILE A 351 3.08 -17.40 -10.50
CA ILE A 351 2.93 -18.02 -9.18
C ILE A 351 2.42 -19.45 -9.30
N SER A 352 2.82 -20.30 -8.36
CA SER A 352 2.29 -21.66 -8.27
C SER A 352 0.81 -21.66 -7.89
N MET A 353 0.08 -22.70 -8.30
CA MET A 353 -1.34 -22.88 -7.95
C MET A 353 -1.59 -22.89 -6.43
N PRO A 354 -0.78 -23.59 -5.59
CA PRO A 354 -0.89 -23.49 -4.13
C PRO A 354 -0.65 -22.05 -3.61
N GLY A 355 0.30 -21.33 -4.20
CA GLY A 355 0.56 -19.94 -3.86
C GLY A 355 -0.62 -19.03 -4.16
N ARG A 356 -1.18 -19.14 -5.35
CA ARG A 356 -2.40 -18.43 -5.75
C ARG A 356 -3.55 -18.69 -4.76
N ASP A 357 -3.80 -19.95 -4.42
CA ASP A 357 -4.88 -20.32 -3.49
C ASP A 357 -4.63 -19.76 -2.09
N PHE A 358 -3.36 -19.70 -1.65
CA PHE A 358 -2.96 -19.05 -0.39
C PHE A 358 -3.30 -17.56 -0.39
N TYR A 359 -2.83 -16.79 -1.38
CA TYR A 359 -3.13 -15.36 -1.46
C TYR A 359 -4.63 -15.07 -1.63
N ARG A 360 -5.37 -15.98 -2.29
CA ARG A 360 -6.83 -15.91 -2.37
C ARG A 360 -7.51 -16.10 -1.02
N GLU A 361 -7.10 -17.09 -0.22
CA GLU A 361 -7.64 -17.26 1.15
C GLU A 361 -7.39 -16.01 2.01
N LEU A 362 -6.26 -15.32 1.77
CA LEU A 362 -5.95 -14.07 2.44
C LEU A 362 -6.66 -12.85 1.84
N GLY A 363 -7.25 -12.94 0.65
CA GLY A 363 -7.90 -11.80 0.03
C GLY A 363 -6.95 -10.64 -0.28
N ILE A 364 -5.71 -10.96 -0.64
CA ILE A 364 -4.69 -9.98 -1.03
C ILE A 364 -4.05 -10.36 -2.37
N PRO A 365 -3.63 -9.40 -3.20
CA PRO A 365 -2.97 -9.70 -4.46
C PRO A 365 -1.61 -10.42 -4.24
N PRO A 366 -1.28 -11.48 -4.99
CA PRO A 366 0.01 -12.18 -4.89
C PRO A 366 1.21 -11.30 -5.17
N LEU A 367 1.02 -10.25 -5.97
CA LEU A 367 2.08 -9.30 -6.31
C LEU A 367 2.20 -8.15 -5.31
N LEU A 368 1.37 -8.10 -4.26
CA LEU A 368 1.34 -6.99 -3.30
C LEU A 368 2.72 -6.71 -2.68
N PHE A 369 3.47 -7.77 -2.39
CA PHE A 369 4.80 -7.72 -1.79
C PHE A 369 5.92 -8.15 -2.74
N HIS A 370 5.61 -8.30 -4.02
CA HIS A 370 6.59 -8.73 -5.01
C HIS A 370 7.39 -7.53 -5.51
N GLU A 371 8.69 -7.54 -5.24
CA GLU A 371 9.63 -6.57 -5.81
C GLU A 371 10.12 -7.09 -7.17
N ALA A 372 9.48 -6.64 -8.24
CA ALA A 372 10.02 -6.84 -9.58
C ALA A 372 11.24 -5.91 -9.77
N TYR A 373 12.38 -6.48 -10.16
CA TYR A 373 13.54 -5.67 -10.56
C TYR A 373 13.16 -4.75 -11.72
N SER A 374 13.61 -3.49 -11.66
CA SER A 374 13.27 -2.47 -12.64
C SER A 374 13.52 -2.94 -14.06
N LEU A 375 12.48 -2.83 -14.90
CA LEU A 375 12.58 -2.82 -16.35
C LEU A 375 13.41 -1.60 -16.76
N ARG A 376 14.74 -1.73 -16.78
CA ARG A 376 15.52 -0.86 -17.64
C ARG A 376 15.11 -1.25 -19.06
N CYS A 377 14.41 -0.36 -19.75
CA CYS A 377 14.35 -0.38 -21.20
C CYS A 377 15.78 -0.60 -21.70
N THR A 378 15.99 -1.68 -22.44
CA THR A 378 17.25 -1.96 -23.11
C THR A 378 17.44 -0.91 -24.19
N ASP A 379 17.98 0.24 -23.84
CA ASP A 379 18.72 1.06 -24.79
C ASP A 379 20.10 0.43 -24.97
N ASN A 380 20.27 -0.17 -26.15
CA ASN A 380 21.50 -0.48 -26.86
C ASN A 380 22.80 -0.49 -26.03
N GLN A 381 23.24 -1.69 -25.64
CA GLN A 381 24.66 -1.98 -25.59
C GLN A 381 24.97 -3.10 -26.58
N ARG A 382 25.25 -2.70 -27.83
CA ARG A 382 26.08 -3.52 -28.72
C ARG A 382 27.51 -3.41 -28.22
N GLU A 383 27.98 -4.41 -27.47
CA GLU A 383 29.41 -4.68 -27.38
C GLU A 383 29.81 -5.60 -28.54
N THR A 384 30.53 -5.06 -29.52
CA THR A 384 31.55 -5.81 -30.27
C THR A 384 32.58 -4.83 -30.86
N PRO A 385 33.88 -5.19 -30.91
CA PRO A 385 34.98 -4.22 -30.86
C PRO A 385 35.41 -3.66 -32.22
N LEU A 386 35.89 -2.41 -32.15
CA LEU A 386 36.55 -1.54 -33.13
C LEU A 386 37.09 -2.17 -34.43
N ARG A 387 36.77 -1.52 -35.57
CA ARG A 387 37.76 -1.02 -36.56
C ARG A 387 37.23 0.16 -37.40
N LYS A 388 38.07 1.20 -37.45
CA LYS A 388 38.16 2.48 -38.21
C LYS A 388 37.45 2.46 -39.61
N THR A 389 36.96 3.55 -40.25
CA THR A 389 37.43 4.95 -40.35
C THR A 389 36.38 5.82 -41.14
N THR A 390 36.29 7.12 -40.80
CA THR A 390 36.03 8.33 -41.65
C THR A 390 34.63 8.82 -42.13
N VAL A 391 34.47 10.14 -41.91
CA VAL A 391 33.71 11.24 -42.58
C VAL A 391 32.23 11.50 -42.27
N CYS A 392 32.04 12.63 -41.57
CA CYS A 392 31.02 13.70 -41.58
C CYS A 392 29.68 13.51 -42.32
N GLN A 393 28.57 13.85 -41.65
CA GLN A 393 27.79 15.08 -41.94
C GLN A 393 26.67 15.28 -40.90
N ASP A 394 26.41 16.57 -40.64
CA ASP A 394 25.41 17.12 -39.73
C ASP A 394 24.00 16.56 -39.94
N ARG A 395 23.28 16.35 -38.82
CA ARG A 395 21.83 16.50 -38.75
C ARG A 395 21.39 16.71 -37.30
N GLU A 396 20.75 17.85 -37.08
CA GLU A 396 19.96 18.16 -35.88
C GLU A 396 18.93 17.06 -35.64
N GLU A 397 18.93 16.47 -34.44
CA GLU A 397 17.82 15.65 -33.96
C GLU A 397 17.28 16.23 -32.66
N ALA A 398 15.98 16.50 -32.70
CA ALA A 398 15.20 17.16 -31.68
C ALA A 398 15.11 16.32 -30.39
N GLU A 399 15.33 16.98 -29.25
CA GLU A 399 15.07 16.48 -27.91
C GLU A 399 13.60 16.04 -27.77
N HIS A 400 13.35 14.73 -27.89
CA HIS A 400 12.09 14.14 -27.47
C HIS A 400 12.18 13.86 -25.98
N SER A 401 11.90 14.87 -25.16
CA SER A 401 11.62 14.69 -23.73
C SER A 401 10.29 13.92 -23.62
N GLY A 402 10.36 12.60 -23.52
CA GLY A 402 9.16 11.77 -23.39
C GLY A 402 8.51 11.96 -22.02
N THR A 403 7.21 12.19 -21.98
CA THR A 403 6.42 12.20 -20.75
C THR A 403 5.69 10.86 -20.63
N LEU A 404 5.76 10.22 -19.45
CA LEU A 404 4.96 9.03 -19.15
C LEU A 404 3.68 9.46 -18.43
N SER A 405 2.53 9.06 -18.96
CA SER A 405 1.22 9.30 -18.36
C SER A 405 0.39 8.03 -18.46
N THR A 406 -0.34 7.69 -17.39
CA THR A 406 -1.29 6.58 -17.43
C THR A 406 -2.53 6.92 -16.62
N GLN A 407 -3.70 6.64 -17.20
CA GLN A 407 -4.91 6.56 -16.39
C GLN A 407 -4.77 5.31 -15.54
N LEU A 408 -4.94 5.44 -14.23
CA LEU A 408 -4.95 4.27 -13.33
C LEU A 408 -6.29 3.50 -13.41
N SER A 409 -6.97 3.62 -14.55
CA SER A 409 -8.15 2.86 -14.92
C SER A 409 -7.70 1.54 -15.51
N GLN A 410 -7.80 0.47 -14.72
CA GLN A 410 -8.24 -0.81 -15.24
C GLN A 410 -8.81 -1.67 -14.12
N ARG A 411 -9.84 -2.42 -14.50
CA ARG A 411 -10.67 -3.29 -13.69
C ARG A 411 -9.80 -4.32 -12.96
N ILE A 412 -9.52 -4.06 -11.69
CA ILE A 412 -9.21 -5.16 -10.78
C ILE A 412 -10.58 -5.64 -10.33
N HIS A 413 -11.13 -6.60 -11.06
CA HIS A 413 -12.11 -7.49 -10.45
C HIS A 413 -11.38 -8.18 -9.32
N ASP A 414 -12.07 -8.48 -8.23
CA ASP A 414 -11.48 -9.15 -7.08
C ASP A 414 -11.07 -10.61 -7.43
N ALA A 415 -10.13 -10.86 -8.37
CA ALA A 415 -9.76 -12.22 -8.78
C ALA A 415 -8.84 -12.93 -7.78
N PHE A 416 -8.35 -12.18 -6.78
CA PHE A 416 -7.61 -12.68 -5.62
C PHE A 416 -8.43 -12.70 -4.32
N LEU A 417 -9.76 -12.53 -4.38
CA LEU A 417 -10.68 -12.87 -3.28
C LEU A 417 -11.59 -14.05 -3.68
#